data_AF-A0A932NKX0-F1
#
_entry.id   AF-A0A932NKX0-F1
#
_cell.length_a   1.000
_cell.length_b   1.000
_cell.length_c   1.000
_cell.angle_alpha   90.00
_cell.angle_beta   90.00
_cell.angle_gamma   90.00
#
_symmetry.space_group_name_H-M   'P 1'
#
loop_
_entity.id
_entity.type
_entity.pdbx_description
1 polymer ?
#
loop_
_entity_poly.entity_id
_entity_poly.type
_entity_poly.pdbx_seq_one_letter_code
_entity_poly.pdbx_strand_id
1 'polypeptide(L)' 'MLNPIYHGEAIDMFMAGDSEYAKTVAKQLALDCGFGNCIDFGKSDKVELLEKFALSWINLAIIQGMGRNIAFKMVSR' A
#
# COMPACT_ATOMS: atom_id res chain seq x y z
N MET A 1 -3.42 7.30 -6.66
CA MET A 1 -2.27 8.15 -6.33
C MET A 1 -1.41 8.23 -7.58
N LEU A 2 -1.14 9.43 -8.12
CA LEU A 2 -0.44 9.58 -9.40
C LEU A 2 1.08 9.49 -9.30
N ASN A 3 1.64 9.72 -8.11
CA ASN A 3 3.07 9.64 -7.86
C ASN A 3 3.33 9.02 -6.47
N PRO A 4 3.92 7.80 -6.39
CA PRO A 4 4.27 7.15 -5.12
C PRO A 4 5.58 7.69 -4.49
N ILE A 5 6.22 8.69 -5.10
CA ILE A 5 7.46 9.27 -4.57
C ILE A 5 7.15 10.42 -3.60
N TYR A 6 7.52 10.24 -2.34
CA TYR A 6 7.38 11.20 -1.25
C TYR A 6 8.77 11.60 -0.77
N HIS A 7 9.10 12.89 -0.85
CA HIS A 7 10.41 13.42 -0.43
C HIS A 7 11.62 12.69 -1.05
N GLY A 8 11.49 12.25 -2.32
CA GLY A 8 12.53 11.50 -3.02
C GLY A 8 12.56 10.00 -2.72
N GLU A 9 11.70 9.53 -1.83
CA GLU A 9 11.59 8.12 -1.48
C GLU A 9 10.29 7.51 -2.00
N ALA A 10 10.39 6.33 -2.60
CA ALA A 10 9.20 5.56 -2.95
C ALA A 10 8.54 4.99 -1.67
N ILE A 11 7.21 5.05 -1.63
CA ILE A 11 6.37 4.40 -0.62
C ILE A 11 6.05 2.96 -1.05
N ASP A 12 5.44 2.20 -0.14
CA ASP A 12 5.10 0.80 -0.39
C ASP A 12 3.64 0.62 -0.83
N MET A 13 3.42 -0.38 -1.67
CA MET A 13 2.12 -0.97 -1.93
C MET A 13 1.88 -2.16 -1.00
N PHE A 14 0.61 -2.48 -0.75
CA PHE A 14 0.21 -3.61 0.08
C PHE A 14 -0.80 -4.48 -0.67
N MET A 15 -0.66 -5.80 -0.60
CA MET A 15 -1.50 -6.76 -1.31
C MET A 15 -1.86 -7.95 -0.44
N ALA A 16 -2.93 -8.66 -0.79
CA ALA A 16 -3.31 -9.95 -0.21
C ALA A 16 -4.08 -10.75 -1.27
N GLY A 17 -3.96 -12.08 -1.24
CA GLY A 17 -4.72 -12.96 -2.14
C GLY A 17 -4.26 -14.43 -2.10
N ASP A 18 -5.14 -15.34 -2.50
CA ASP A 18 -4.86 -16.78 -2.44
C ASP A 18 -3.97 -17.31 -3.58
N SER A 19 -3.94 -16.62 -4.72
CA SER A 19 -3.18 -17.04 -5.88
C SER A 19 -1.78 -16.42 -5.88
N GLU A 20 -0.76 -17.25 -5.68
CA GLU A 20 0.65 -16.81 -5.74
C GLU A 20 1.03 -16.23 -7.11
N TYR A 21 0.48 -16.78 -8.20
CA TYR A 21 0.69 -16.24 -9.53
C TYR A 21 0.10 -14.84 -9.65
N ALA A 22 -1.15 -14.65 -9.22
CA ALA A 22 -1.80 -13.34 -9.27
C ALA A 22 -1.07 -12.30 -8.41
N LYS A 23 -0.62 -12.69 -7.21
CA LYS A 23 0.20 -11.82 -6.35
C LYS A 23 1.53 -11.45 -6.99
N THR A 24 2.18 -12.38 -7.69
CA THR A 24 3.42 -12.09 -8.42
C THR A 24 3.20 -11.04 -9.51
N VAL A 25 2.12 -11.17 -10.29
CA VAL A 25 1.74 -10.20 -11.33
C VAL A 25 1.41 -8.84 -10.71
N ALA A 26 0.61 -8.81 -9.64
CA ALA A 26 0.24 -7.58 -8.94
C ALA A 26 1.47 -6.87 -8.33
N LYS A 27 2.41 -7.64 -7.78
CA LYS A 27 3.68 -7.11 -7.28
C LYS A 27 4.50 -6.46 -8.38
N GLN A 28 4.66 -7.11 -9.54
CA GLN A 28 5.40 -6.53 -10.65
C GLN A 28 4.76 -5.22 -11.11
N LEU A 29 3.43 -5.20 -11.27
CA LEU A 29 2.71 -4.00 -11.67
C LEU A 29 2.90 -2.84 -10.67
N ALA A 30 2.91 -3.13 -9.36
CA ALA A 30 3.15 -2.11 -8.34
C ALA A 30 4.56 -1.50 -8.47
N LEU A 31 5.59 -2.32 -8.71
CA LEU A 31 6.95 -1.84 -8.92
C LEU A 31 7.06 -1.00 -10.20
N ASP A 32 6.42 -1.45 -11.28
CA ASP A 32 6.39 -0.72 -12.56
C ASP A 32 5.69 0.64 -12.44
N CYS A 33 4.71 0.76 -11.53
CA CYS A 33 4.07 2.03 -11.17
C CYS A 33 4.93 2.95 -10.28
N GLY A 34 6.12 2.51 -9.86
CA GLY A 34 7.07 3.31 -9.08
C GLY A 34 6.97 3.15 -7.56
N PHE A 35 6.20 2.20 -7.05
CA PHE A 35 6.24 1.86 -5.62
C PHE A 35 7.57 1.18 -5.28
N GLY A 36 8.12 1.47 -4.11
CA GLY A 36 9.43 0.93 -3.69
C GLY A 36 9.38 -0.55 -3.38
N ASN A 37 8.23 -1.02 -2.89
CA ASN A 37 7.95 -2.42 -2.63
C ASN A 37 6.46 -2.73 -2.76
N CYS A 38 6.12 -4.01 -2.85
CA CYS A 38 4.75 -4.50 -2.70
C CYS A 38 4.73 -5.59 -1.63
N ILE A 39 4.16 -5.27 -0.48
CA ILE A 39 4.18 -6.08 0.74
C ILE A 39 2.95 -6.99 0.75
N ASP A 40 3.21 -8.29 0.87
CA ASP A 40 2.16 -9.31 0.93
C ASP A 40 1.68 -9.50 2.37
N PHE A 41 0.41 -9.20 2.61
CA PHE A 41 -0.28 -9.45 3.88
C PHE A 41 -0.69 -10.91 4.04
N GLY A 42 -0.64 -11.70 2.97
CA GLY A 42 -0.93 -13.12 2.94
C GLY A 42 -2.10 -13.45 2.02
N LYS A 43 -3.02 -14.27 2.53
CA LYS A 43 -4.14 -14.84 1.78
C LYS A 43 -5.36 -13.92 1.77
N SER A 44 -6.41 -14.30 1.04
CA SER A 44 -7.60 -13.46 0.86
C SER A 44 -8.34 -13.16 2.17
N ASP A 45 -8.17 -13.98 3.22
CA ASP A 45 -8.70 -13.70 4.56
C ASP A 45 -8.09 -12.43 5.20
N LYS A 46 -7.00 -11.90 4.64
CA LYS A 46 -6.35 -10.67 5.10
C LYS A 46 -6.81 -9.42 4.37
N VAL A 47 -7.72 -9.52 3.40
CA VAL A 47 -8.27 -8.36 2.68
C VAL A 47 -8.94 -7.38 3.64
N GLU A 48 -9.64 -7.87 4.68
CA GLU A 48 -10.23 -6.98 5.70
C GLU A 48 -9.17 -6.10 6.39
N LEU A 49 -7.96 -6.62 6.64
CA LEU A 49 -6.88 -5.82 7.23
C LEU A 49 -6.46 -4.68 6.29
N LEU A 50 -6.41 -4.92 4.97
CA LEU A 50 -6.12 -3.88 3.99
C LEU A 50 -7.23 -2.82 3.94
N GLU A 51 -8.49 -3.23 4.05
CA GLU A 51 -9.62 -2.29 4.13
C GLU A 51 -9.55 -1.42 5.40
N LYS A 52 -9.25 -2.03 6.56
CA LYS A 52 -9.04 -1.27 7.80
C LYS A 52 -7.84 -0.34 7.71
N PHE A 53 -6.77 -0.75 7.03
CA PHE A 53 -5.59 0.09 6.80
C PHE A 53 -5.91 1.30 5.92
N ALA A 54 -6.69 1.12 4.85
CA ALA A 54 -7.22 2.22 4.04
C ALA A 54 -8.14 3.14 4.85
N LEU A 55 -8.98 2.59 5.73
CA LEU A 55 -9.80 3.39 6.65
C LEU A 55 -8.96 4.20 7.64
N SER A 56 -7.86 3.66 8.15
CA SER A 56 -6.91 4.43 8.97
C SER A 56 -6.36 5.62 8.20
N TRP A 57 -5.99 5.44 6.92
CA TRP A 57 -5.58 6.55 6.06
C TRP A 57 -6.69 7.59 5.89
N ILE A 58 -7.93 7.16 5.60
CA ILE A 58 -9.07 8.07 5.43
C ILE A 58 -9.31 8.89 6.70
N ASN A 59 -9.24 8.25 7.87
CA ASN A 59 -9.39 8.94 9.13
C ASN A 59 -8.31 10.02 9.29
N LEU A 60 -7.03 9.70 9.05
CA LEU A 60 -5.95 10.67 9.16
C LEU A 60 -6.06 11.81 8.12
N ALA A 61 -6.30 11.46 6.87
CA ALA A 61 -6.31 12.42 5.75
C ALA A 61 -7.53 13.34 5.79
N ILE A 62 -8.72 12.80 6.08
CA ILE A 62 -10.00 13.51 5.95
C ILE A 62 -10.55 13.92 7.31
N ILE A 63 -10.70 12.98 8.25
CA ILE A 63 -11.35 13.25 9.55
C ILE A 63 -10.43 14.09 10.44
N GLN A 64 -9.14 13.79 10.48
CA GLN A 64 -8.14 14.52 11.27
C GLN A 64 -7.51 15.70 10.52
N GLY A 65 -7.88 15.92 9.25
CA GLY A 65 -7.49 17.11 8.49
C GLY A 65 -6.02 17.16 8.04
N MET A 66 -5.28 16.05 8.04
CA MET A 66 -3.88 16.02 7.58
C MET A 66 -3.74 16.22 6.05
N GLY A 67 -4.84 16.10 5.31
CA GLY A 67 -4.87 16.18 3.86
C GLY A 67 -4.43 14.86 3.19
N ARG A 68 -4.55 14.82 1.86
CA ARG A 68 -4.36 13.60 1.07
C ARG A 68 -2.89 13.34 0.68
N ASN A 69 -1.99 14.24 1.02
CA ASN A 69 -0.55 14.14 0.71
C ASN A 69 0.21 13.41 1.81
N ILE A 70 -0.36 12.31 2.32
CA ILE A 70 0.27 11.43 3.30
C ILE A 70 0.22 10.00 2.77
N ALA A 71 1.16 9.17 3.22
CA ALA A 71 1.26 7.78 2.80
C ALA A 71 1.85 6.94 3.93
N PHE A 72 1.63 5.63 3.86
CA PHE A 72 2.29 4.68 4.73
C PHE A 72 3.53 4.12 4.05
N LYS A 73 4.57 3.88 4.86
CA LYS A 73 5.81 3.22 4.44
C LYS A 73 6.24 2.25 5.53
N MET A 74 6.62 1.05 5.14
CA MET A 74 7.15 0.04 6.04
C MET A 74 8.66 0.25 6.17
N VAL A 75 9.13 0.38 7.41
CA VAL A 75 10.55 0.56 7.72
C VAL A 75 11.03 -0.65 8.50
N SER A 76 11.99 -1.37 7.95
CA SER A 76 12.68 -2.50 8.61
C SER A 76 14.01 -2.04 9.21
N ARG A 77 14.52 -2.79 10.19
CA ARG A 77 15.86 -2.62 10.77
C ARG A 77 16.88 -3.51 10.08
#